data_AF-A0A1M6SLX3-F1
#
_entry.id   AF-A0A1M6SLX3-F1
#
_cell.length_a   1.000
_cell.length_b   1.000
_cell.length_c   1.000
_cell.angle_alpha   90.00
_cell.angle_beta   90.00
_cell.angle_gamma   90.00
#
_symmetry.space_group_name_H-M   'P 1'
#
loop_
_entity.id
_entity.type
_entity.pdbx_description
1 polymer ?
#
loop_
_entity_poly.entity_id
_entity_poly.type
_entity_poly.pdbx_seq_one_letter_code
_entity_poly.pdbx_strand_id
1 'polypeptide(L)' 'MNKIGLSHEDIHNILKNAISPEKTIDSDAIRDVIATAIIKNNEKILEDIKRIYPTK' A
#
# COMPACT_ATOMS: atom_id res chain seq x y z
N MET A 1 12.55 -10.91 12.61
CA MET A 1 12.36 -10.71 11.15
C MET A 1 12.30 -9.22 10.89
N ASN A 2 13.12 -8.70 9.96
CA ASN A 2 12.92 -7.33 9.48
C ASN A 2 11.57 -7.31 8.76
N LYS A 3 10.64 -6.46 9.21
CA LYS A 3 9.36 -6.28 8.51
C LYS A 3 9.66 -5.62 7.17
N ILE A 4 9.23 -6.26 6.08
CA ILE A 4 9.41 -5.79 4.71
C ILE A 4 8.05 -5.36 4.18
N GLY A 5 7.98 -4.17 3.59
CA GLY A 5 6.75 -3.64 3.03
C GLY A 5 5.85 -2.97 4.07
N LEU A 6 4.64 -2.64 3.63
CA LEU A 6 3.63 -1.99 4.44
C LEU A 6 3.06 -2.93 5.50
N SER A 7 2.70 -2.36 6.65
CA SER A 7 1.97 -3.10 7.68
C SER A 7 0.51 -3.31 7.26
N HIS A 8 -0.16 -4.24 7.94
CA HIS A 8 -1.59 -4.44 7.75
C HIS A 8 -2.39 -3.15 8.02
N GLU A 9 -1.97 -2.34 8.99
CA GLU A 9 -2.61 -1.07 9.34
C GLU A 9 -2.43 -0.03 8.21
N ASP A 10 -1.25 0.05 7.61
CA ASP A 10 -0.99 0.94 6.47
C ASP A 10 -1.88 0.57 5.26
N ILE A 11 -1.96 -0.73 4.95
CA ILE A 11 -2.82 -1.22 3.87
C ILE A 11 -4.29 -0.92 4.19
N HIS A 12 -4.74 -1.18 5.42
CA HIS A 12 -6.10 -0.87 5.85
C HIS A 12 -6.43 0.62 5.68
N ASN A 13 -5.51 1.52 6.06
CA ASN A 13 -5.69 2.96 5.92
C ASN A 13 -5.80 3.40 4.45
N ILE A 14 -5.06 2.75 3.53
CA ILE A 14 -5.19 3.01 2.09
C ILE A 14 -6.56 2.55 1.59
N LEU A 15 -6.98 1.34 1.95
CA LEU A 15 -8.24 0.75 1.47
C LEU A 15 -9.47 1.47 2.02
N LYS A 16 -9.45 1.91 3.28
CA LYS A 16 -10.58 2.58 3.95
C LYS A 16 -11.06 3.83 3.20
N ASN A 17 -10.15 4.52 2.51
CA ASN A 17 -10.49 5.71 1.71
C ASN A 17 -11.36 5.40 0.47
N ALA A 18 -11.37 4.15 -0.01
CA ALA A 18 -12.20 3.69 -1.13
C ALA A 18 -13.62 3.32 -0.70
N ILE A 19 -13.74 2.79 0.53
CA ILE A 19 -14.96 2.14 1.03
C ILE A 19 -15.71 3.07 1.99
N SER A 20 -15.43 4.38 1.95
CA SER A 20 -16.15 5.34 2.78
C SER A 20 -17.64 5.29 2.40
N PRO A 21 -18.55 5.16 3.38
CA PRO A 21 -20.00 5.07 3.13
C PRO A 21 -20.56 6.33 2.43
N GLU A 22 -19.80 7.41 2.41
CA GLU A 22 -20.12 8.67 1.76
C GLU A 22 -19.75 8.70 0.26
N LYS A 23 -19.03 7.69 -0.24
CA LYS A 23 -18.64 7.59 -1.65
C LYS A 23 -19.45 6.52 -2.37
N THR A 24 -19.89 6.83 -3.58
CA THR A 24 -20.42 5.81 -4.49
C THR A 24 -19.28 4.83 -4.80
N ILE A 25 -19.46 3.58 -4.38
CA ILE A 25 -18.49 2.52 -4.62
C ILE A 25 -18.70 2.01 -6.05
N ASP A 26 -17.84 2.44 -6.97
CA ASP A 26 -17.75 1.85 -8.30
C ASP A 26 -16.54 0.88 -8.39
N SER A 27 -16.58 -0.03 -9.36
CA SER A 27 -15.54 -1.05 -9.54
C SER A 27 -14.18 -0.49 -9.94
N ASP A 28 -14.16 0.62 -10.68
CA ASP A 28 -12.93 1.31 -11.05
C ASP A 28 -12.29 1.96 -9.81
N ALA A 29 -13.09 2.58 -8.94
CA ALA A 29 -12.62 3.14 -7.67
C ALA A 29 -12.01 2.07 -6.75
N ILE A 30 -12.62 0.88 -6.67
CA ILE A 30 -12.03 -0.25 -5.93
C ILE A 30 -10.71 -0.69 -6.57
N ARG A 31 -10.69 -0.87 -7.89
CA ARG A 31 -9.49 -1.29 -8.64
C ARG A 31 -8.35 -0.30 -8.40
N ASP A 32 -8.62 0.99 -8.50
CA ASP A 32 -7.63 2.03 -8.42
C ASP A 32 -7.02 2.13 -7.01
N VAL A 33 -7.82 1.91 -5.95
CA VAL A 33 -7.30 1.88 -4.59
C VAL A 33 -6.49 0.61 -4.30
N ILE A 34 -6.90 -0.54 -4.85
CA ILE A 34 -6.07 -1.77 -4.78
C ILE A 34 -4.74 -1.54 -5.51
N ALA A 35 -4.76 -0.97 -6.71
CA ALA A 35 -3.56 -0.64 -7.47
C ALA A 35 -2.65 0.31 -6.68
N THR A 36 -3.22 1.32 -6.03
CA THR A 36 -2.50 2.25 -5.16
C THR A 36 -1.82 1.52 -4.00
N ALA A 37 -2.52 0.60 -3.33
CA ALA A 37 -1.96 -0.18 -2.24
C ALA A 37 -0.77 -1.05 -2.69
N ILE A 38 -0.86 -1.68 -3.87
CA ILE A 38 0.22 -2.49 -4.46
C ILE A 38 1.44 -1.61 -4.77
N ILE A 39 1.23 -0.47 -5.43
CA ILE A 39 2.33 0.46 -5.78
C ILE A 39 3.04 0.94 -4.52
N LYS A 40 2.29 1.43 -3.52
CA LYS A 40 2.83 1.91 -2.25
C LYS A 40 3.59 0.81 -1.49
N ASN A 41 3.10 -0.42 -1.54
CA ASN A 41 3.79 -1.55 -0.92
C ASN A 41 5.11 -1.85 -1.64
N ASN A 42 5.13 -1.85 -2.97
CA ASN A 42 6.34 -2.09 -3.75
C ASN A 42 7.40 -0.99 -3.51
N GLU A 43 6.99 0.28 -3.43
CA GLU A 43 7.86 1.40 -3.05
C GLU A 43 8.51 1.14 -1.67
N LYS A 44 7.70 0.76 -0.69
CA LYS A 44 8.17 0.47 0.68
C LYS A 44 9.12 -0.71 0.73
N ILE A 45 8.80 -1.80 0.03
CA ILE A 45 9.67 -2.98 -0.10
C ILE A 45 11.03 -2.58 -0.67
N LEU A 46 11.05 -1.75 -1.72
CA LEU A 46 12.31 -1.28 -2.31
C LEU A 46 13.12 -0.45 -1.32
N GLU A 47 12.49 0.45 -0.57
CA GLU A 47 13.16 1.22 0.49
C GLU A 47 13.75 0.30 1.57
N ASP A 48 12.98 -0.68 2.02
CA ASP A 48 13.42 -1.61 3.06
C ASP A 48 14.60 -2.47 2.57
N ILE A 49 14.56 -2.95 1.32
CA ILE A 49 15.68 -3.66 0.70
C ILE A 49 16.93 -2.79 0.66
N LYS A 50 16.82 -1.52 0.23
CA LYS A 50 17.96 -0.57 0.20
C LYS A 50 18.54 -0.28 1.58
N ARG A 51 17.71 -0.27 2.63
CA ARG A 51 18.18 -0.10 4.02
C ARG A 51 18.94 -1.32 4.53
N ILE A 52 18.51 -2.52 4.14
CA ILE A 52 19.15 -3.78 4.54
C ILE A 52 20.45 -4.01 3.74
N TYR A 53 20.42 -3.67 2.46
CA TYR A 53 21.52 -3.80 1.52
C TYR A 53 21.88 -2.43 0.94
N PRO A 54 22.56 -1.56 1.71
CA PRO A 54 23.04 -0.30 1.19
C PRO A 54 24.05 -0.59 0.08
N THR A 55 23.65 -0.33 -1.16
CA THR A 55 24.57 -0.29 -2.30
C THR A 55 25.59 0.82 -2.03
N LYS A 56 26.88 0.45 -2.03
CA LYS A 56 28.01 1.38 -1.93
C LYS A 56 27.97 2.45 -3.00
#